data_AF-A0A5P8KEZ2-F1
#
_entry.id   AF-A0A5P8KEZ2-F1
#
_cell.length_a   1.000
_cell.length_b   1.000
_cell.length_c   1.000
_cell.angle_alpha   90.00
_cell.angle_beta   90.00
_cell.angle_gamma   90.00
#
_symmetry.space_group_name_H-M   'P 1'
#
loop_
_entity.id
_entity.type
_entity.pdbx_description
1 polymer ?
#
loop_
_entity_poly.entity_id
_entity_poly.type
_entity_poly.pdbx_seq_one_letter_code
_entity_poly.pdbx_strand_id
1 'polypeptide(L)'
;MVLYRPELAGVPADAARREGVNLLPLGLTVTALVNGPSGVEVTFTDGGEAHYGLVVGADGIRSTVRRHVFGERYQPRYVGGMSLRWMVHGDGLDLQQGFHFGPGGGLVVAHLKNGPTHISSGFTTEPIEYQDRAQGVARLRSIIPTASGTSSAPTAPIWTGSPAP
;
A
#
# COMPACT_ATOMS: atom_id res chain seq x y z
N MET A 1 -10.10 16.56 5.88
CA MET A 1 -8.72 17.05 5.78
C MET A 1 -7.95 16.12 4.85
N VAL A 2 -7.30 16.65 3.82
CA VAL A 2 -6.43 15.87 2.91
C VAL A 2 -4.99 16.31 3.15
N LEU A 3 -4.06 15.36 3.31
CA LEU A 3 -2.65 15.61 3.58
C LEU A 3 -1.80 15.19 2.40
N TYR A 4 -0.68 15.89 2.20
CA TYR A 4 0.28 15.52 1.17
C TYR A 4 0.96 14.18 1.55
N ARG A 5 1.08 13.27 0.58
CA ARG A 5 1.55 11.89 0.87
C ARG A 5 2.95 11.85 1.52
N PRO A 6 3.96 12.62 1.09
CA PRO A 6 5.24 12.70 1.78
C PRO A 6 5.14 13.18 3.23
N GLU A 7 4.29 14.17 3.52
CA GLU A 7 4.05 14.62 4.91
C GLU A 7 3.43 13.50 5.74
N LEU A 8 2.40 12.84 5.20
CA LEU A 8 1.76 11.70 5.86
C LEU A 8 2.73 10.54 6.08
N ALA A 9 3.63 10.27 5.14
CA ALA A 9 4.64 9.21 5.27
C ALA A 9 5.73 9.55 6.31
N GLY A 10 6.01 10.85 6.51
CA GLY A 10 6.94 11.32 7.54
C GLY A 10 6.46 11.02 8.96
N VAL A 11 5.16 11.20 9.24
CA VAL A 11 4.57 10.98 10.57
C VAL A 11 4.87 9.58 11.15
N PRO A 12 4.54 8.46 10.48
CA PRO A 12 4.85 7.12 11.00
C PRO A 12 6.35 6.83 10.99
N ALA A 13 7.13 7.38 10.06
CA ALA A 13 8.58 7.21 10.06
C ALA A 13 9.23 7.86 11.29
N ASP A 14 8.79 9.06 11.65
CA ASP A 14 9.27 9.77 12.84
C ASP A 14 8.78 9.11 14.12
N ALA A 15 7.56 8.59 14.14
CA ALA A 15 7.06 7.79 15.25
C ALA A 15 7.93 6.54 15.45
N ALA A 16 8.21 5.78 14.39
CA ALA A 16 9.07 4.60 14.46
C ALA A 16 10.47 4.92 15.03
N ARG A 17 11.08 6.04 14.62
CA ARG A 17 12.36 6.49 15.18
C ARG A 17 12.27 6.79 16.68
N ARG A 18 11.23 7.50 17.12
CA ARG A 18 11.04 7.83 18.54
C ARG A 18 10.82 6.60 19.41
N GLU A 19 10.12 5.60 18.88
CA GLU A 19 9.89 4.32 19.57
C GLU A 19 11.09 3.35 19.47
N GLY A 20 12.21 3.79 18.90
CA GLY A 20 13.43 2.96 18.81
C GLY A 20 13.34 1.78 17.84
N VAL A 21 12.44 1.84 16.86
CA VAL A 21 12.36 0.82 15.80
C VAL A 21 13.69 0.82 15.03
N ASN A 22 14.28 -0.37 14.84
CA ASN A 22 15.47 -0.53 14.02
C ASN A 22 15.13 -0.32 12.54
N LEU A 23 15.34 0.91 12.04
CA LEU A 23 15.14 1.27 10.65
C LEU A 23 16.41 0.95 9.85
N LEU A 24 16.27 0.07 8.86
CA LEU A 24 17.36 -0.24 7.93
C LEU A 24 17.65 0.94 6.98
N PRO A 25 18.86 1.01 6.40
CA PRO A 25 19.21 2.03 5.42
C PRO A 25 18.25 2.06 4.22
N LEU A 26 17.97 3.27 3.74
CA LEU A 26 17.25 3.44 2.48
C LEU A 26 18.06 2.85 1.31
N GLY A 27 17.35 2.34 0.30
CA GLY A 27 17.98 1.66 -0.85
C GLY A 27 18.30 0.18 -0.61
N LEU A 28 18.17 -0.31 0.63
CA LEU A 28 18.26 -1.73 0.95
C LEU A 28 16.93 -2.43 0.65
N THR A 29 16.96 -3.51 -0.13
CA THR A 29 15.76 -4.30 -0.47
C THR A 29 16.00 -5.79 -0.20
N VAL A 30 14.95 -6.55 0.06
CA VAL A 30 14.99 -8.01 0.18
C VAL A 30 15.18 -8.66 -1.20
N THR A 31 16.10 -9.62 -1.30
CA THR A 31 16.40 -10.39 -2.51
C THR A 31 16.08 -11.87 -2.38
N ALA A 32 16.05 -12.41 -1.16
CA ALA A 32 15.65 -13.77 -0.87
C ALA A 32 14.98 -13.90 0.49
N LEU A 33 14.04 -14.85 0.58
CA LEU A 33 13.39 -15.26 1.82
C LEU A 33 13.41 -16.79 1.89
N VAL A 34 13.93 -17.34 2.98
CA VAL A 34 13.87 -18.76 3.30
C VAL A 34 13.09 -18.93 4.60
N ASN A 35 11.90 -19.51 4.51
CA ASN A 35 11.07 -19.77 5.68
C ASN A 35 11.49 -21.09 6.34
N GLY A 36 11.74 -21.05 7.64
CA GLY A 36 12.14 -22.19 8.46
C GLY A 36 11.29 -22.35 9.72
N PRO A 37 11.51 -23.42 10.50
CA PRO A 37 10.74 -23.70 11.71
C PRO A 37 10.95 -22.68 12.85
N SER A 38 12.05 -21.91 12.83
CA SER A 38 12.39 -20.92 13.87
C SER A 38 12.21 -19.46 13.43
N GLY A 39 11.83 -19.21 12.18
CA GLY A 39 11.76 -17.88 11.60
C GLY A 39 12.07 -17.86 10.11
N VAL A 40 12.42 -16.68 9.61
CA VAL A 40 12.70 -16.40 8.19
C VAL A 40 14.10 -15.85 8.07
N GLU A 41 14.92 -16.51 7.25
CA GLU A 41 16.20 -15.99 6.79
C GLU A 41 15.96 -15.03 5.62
N VAL A 42 16.56 -13.84 5.71
CA VAL A 42 16.37 -12.75 4.76
C VAL A 42 17.72 -12.34 4.21
N THR A 43 17.86 -12.36 2.89
CA THR A 43 19.02 -11.79 2.19
C THR A 43 18.64 -10.44 1.60
N PHE A 44 19.55 -9.47 1.69
CA PHE A 44 19.37 -8.12 1.18
C PHE A 44 20.17 -7.86 -0.10
N THR A 45 19.90 -6.72 -0.75
CA THR A 45 20.56 -6.29 -2.00
C THR A 45 22.05 -6.00 -1.85
N ASP A 46 22.54 -5.77 -0.64
CA ASP A 46 23.97 -5.60 -0.35
C ASP A 46 24.68 -6.94 -0.05
N GLY A 47 23.96 -8.06 -0.12
CA GLY A 47 24.45 -9.39 0.24
C GLY A 47 24.42 -9.68 1.74
N GLY A 48 23.99 -8.73 2.58
CA GLY A 48 23.80 -8.95 4.00
C GLY A 48 22.65 -9.93 4.27
N GLU A 49 22.74 -10.62 5.40
CA GLU A 49 21.73 -11.59 5.85
C GLU A 49 21.26 -11.27 7.27
N ALA A 50 19.99 -11.57 7.54
CA ALA A 50 19.40 -11.46 8.86
C ALA A 50 18.31 -12.50 9.09
N HIS A 51 18.07 -12.86 10.35
CA HIS A 51 17.02 -13.77 10.76
C HIS A 51 15.92 -13.02 11.52
N TYR A 52 14.66 -13.21 11.12
CA TYR A 52 13.49 -12.60 11.76
C TYR A 52 12.46 -13.65 12.15
N GLY A 53 11.76 -13.46 13.27
CA GLY A 53 10.65 -14.36 13.63
C GLY A 53 9.43 -14.25 12.70
N LEU A 54 9.26 -13.10 12.04
CA LEU A 54 8.17 -12.83 11.10
C LEU A 54 8.61 -11.78 10.07
N VAL A 55 8.17 -11.95 8.82
CA VAL A 55 8.32 -10.96 7.76
C VAL A 55 6.94 -10.52 7.27
N VAL A 56 6.70 -9.21 7.24
CA VAL A 56 5.46 -8.62 6.71
C VAL A 56 5.74 -7.95 5.36
N GLY A 57 5.08 -8.42 4.30
CA GLY A 57 5.20 -7.86 2.95
C GLY A 57 4.45 -6.53 2.79
N ALA A 58 5.11 -5.43 3.16
CA ALA A 58 4.59 -4.06 3.00
C ALA A 58 5.31 -3.28 1.87
N ASP A 59 5.79 -3.98 0.85
CA ASP A 59 6.64 -3.50 -0.25
C ASP A 59 5.88 -3.16 -1.55
N GLY A 60 4.57 -2.96 -1.45
CA GLY A 60 3.73 -2.35 -2.48
C GLY A 60 3.34 -3.26 -3.65
N ILE A 61 2.81 -2.66 -4.73
CA ILE A 61 2.17 -3.40 -5.83
C ILE A 61 3.15 -4.32 -6.58
N ARG A 62 4.43 -3.98 -6.64
CA ARG A 62 5.51 -4.79 -7.25
C ARG A 62 6.27 -5.66 -6.24
N SER A 63 5.62 -6.01 -5.13
CA SER A 63 6.19 -6.77 -4.02
C SER A 63 7.10 -7.93 -4.43
N THR A 64 8.33 -7.92 -3.92
CA THR A 64 9.27 -9.03 -3.99
C THR A 64 8.89 -10.09 -2.96
N VAL A 65 8.41 -9.69 -1.77
CA VAL A 65 7.92 -10.65 -0.75
C VAL A 65 6.79 -11.52 -1.30
N ARG A 66 5.80 -10.93 -1.98
CA ARG A 66 4.69 -11.66 -2.61
C ARG A 66 5.18 -12.69 -3.62
N ARG A 67 6.20 -12.36 -4.41
CA ARG A 67 6.80 -13.29 -5.39
C ARG A 67 7.55 -14.43 -4.72
N HIS A 68 8.28 -14.19 -3.64
CA HIS A 68 8.94 -15.28 -2.91
C HIS A 68 7.95 -16.24 -2.25
N VAL A 69 6.83 -15.73 -1.73
CA VAL A 69 5.83 -16.56 -1.04
C VAL A 69 4.93 -17.32 -2.02
N PHE A 70 4.50 -16.68 -3.12
CA PHE A 70 3.48 -17.26 -4.01
C PHE A 70 3.97 -17.53 -5.45
N GLY A 71 5.25 -17.30 -5.73
CA GLY A 71 5.78 -17.29 -7.10
C GLY A 71 5.09 -16.23 -7.97
N GLU A 72 5.00 -16.52 -9.26
CA GLU A 72 4.41 -15.64 -10.28
C GLU A 72 2.86 -15.73 -10.34
N ARG A 73 2.23 -16.46 -9.42
CA ARG A 73 0.79 -16.76 -9.48
C ARG A 73 -0.11 -15.53 -9.33
N TYR A 74 0.32 -14.54 -8.54
CA TYR A 74 -0.48 -13.37 -8.20
C TYR A 74 0.18 -12.08 -8.67
N GLN A 75 0.19 -11.88 -9.99
CA GLN A 75 0.71 -10.67 -10.60
C GLN A 75 -0.36 -9.57 -10.76
N PRO A 76 0.01 -8.29 -10.58
CA PRO A 76 -0.86 -7.17 -10.91
C PRO A 76 -1.22 -7.23 -12.40
N ARG A 77 -2.49 -6.99 -12.71
CA ARG A 77 -2.98 -6.84 -14.07
C ARG A 77 -3.44 -5.41 -14.29
N TYR A 78 -3.13 -4.84 -15.44
CA TYR A 78 -3.71 -3.57 -15.84
C TYR A 78 -5.22 -3.73 -16.03
N VAL A 79 -6.00 -2.82 -15.43
CA VAL A 79 -7.47 -2.93 -15.38
C VAL A 79 -8.17 -2.04 -16.43
N GLY A 80 -7.42 -1.42 -17.34
CA GLY A 80 -8.00 -0.57 -18.39
C GLY A 80 -8.27 0.88 -17.97
N GLY A 81 -7.78 1.32 -16.80
CA GLY A 81 -7.96 2.67 -16.29
C GLY A 81 -6.65 3.36 -15.94
N MET A 82 -6.56 4.64 -16.24
CA MET A 82 -5.45 5.51 -15.85
C MET A 82 -5.96 6.68 -15.02
N SER A 83 -5.10 7.22 -14.16
CA SER A 83 -5.36 8.50 -13.50
C SER A 83 -4.16 9.41 -13.60
N LEU A 84 -4.39 10.59 -14.17
CA LEU A 84 -3.46 11.70 -14.15
C LEU A 84 -3.63 12.47 -12.85
N ARG A 85 -2.51 12.83 -12.24
CA ARG A 85 -2.47 13.58 -10.98
C ARG A 85 -1.41 14.64 -11.05
N TRP A 86 -1.72 15.82 -10.56
CA TRP A 86 -0.78 16.92 -10.52
C TRP A 86 -1.05 17.82 -9.33
N MET A 87 0.01 18.51 -8.90
CA MET A 87 -0.04 19.50 -7.85
C MET A 87 -0.01 20.88 -8.48
N VAL A 88 -0.97 21.73 -8.11
CA VAL A 88 -1.02 23.12 -8.52
C VAL A 88 -0.62 23.98 -7.32
N HIS A 89 0.37 24.84 -7.53
CA HIS A 89 0.84 25.83 -6.57
C HIS A 89 0.40 27.23 -7.01
N GLY A 90 0.05 28.09 -6.05
CA GLY A 90 -0.40 29.46 -6.31
C GLY A 90 -1.90 29.59 -6.55
N ASP A 91 -2.33 30.83 -6.77
CA ASP A 91 -3.73 31.26 -6.63
C ASP A 91 -4.56 31.12 -7.92
N GLY A 92 -4.14 30.24 -8.83
CA GLY A 92 -4.65 30.20 -10.21
C GLY A 92 -5.82 29.25 -10.47
N LEU A 93 -6.29 28.50 -9.47
CA LEU A 93 -7.34 27.50 -9.65
C LEU A 93 -8.48 27.70 -8.66
N ASP A 94 -9.45 28.55 -9.05
CA ASP A 94 -10.69 28.78 -8.30
C ASP A 94 -11.72 27.67 -8.58
N LEU A 95 -11.37 26.45 -8.18
CA LEU A 95 -12.29 25.31 -8.20
C LEU A 95 -12.55 24.86 -6.77
N GLN A 96 -13.83 24.69 -6.43
CA GLN A 96 -14.21 24.17 -5.12
C GLN A 96 -13.66 22.75 -4.91
N GLN A 97 -13.28 22.42 -3.67
CA GLN A 97 -12.94 21.06 -3.30
C GLN A 97 -14.12 20.11 -3.59
N GLY A 98 -13.87 19.04 -4.32
CA GLY A 98 -14.89 18.06 -4.65
C GLY A 98 -14.67 17.36 -5.98
N PHE A 99 -15.74 16.70 -6.44
CA PHE A 99 -15.80 16.04 -7.74
C PHE A 99 -16.50 16.96 -8.75
N HIS A 100 -15.82 17.22 -9.86
CA HIS A 100 -16.33 18.02 -10.97
C HIS A 100 -16.51 17.10 -12.17
N PHE A 101 -17.71 17.03 -12.72
CA PHE A 101 -18.03 16.18 -13.86
C PHE A 101 -18.51 17.02 -15.03
N GLY A 102 -18.05 16.69 -16.23
CA GLY A 102 -18.53 17.30 -17.47
C GLY A 102 -18.41 16.33 -18.64
N PRO A 103 -18.82 16.75 -19.85
CA PRO A 103 -18.76 15.92 -21.06
C PRO A 103 -17.36 15.37 -21.37
N GLY A 104 -16.30 16.09 -20.94
CA GLY A 104 -14.91 15.69 -21.12
C GLY A 104 -14.33 14.78 -20.02
N GLY A 105 -15.13 14.39 -19.01
CA GLY A 105 -14.71 13.51 -17.92
C GLY A 105 -14.84 14.13 -16.53
N GLY A 106 -14.18 13.49 -15.56
CA GLY A 106 -14.22 13.88 -14.15
C GLY A 106 -12.89 14.42 -13.65
N LEU A 107 -12.96 15.45 -12.80
CA LEU A 107 -11.84 15.99 -12.03
C LEU A 107 -12.15 15.87 -10.54
N VAL A 108 -11.15 15.53 -9.76
CA VAL A 108 -11.17 15.64 -8.30
C VAL A 108 -10.25 16.76 -7.91
N VAL A 109 -10.78 17.73 -7.17
CA VAL A 109 -10.03 18.87 -6.63
C VAL A 109 -9.95 18.68 -5.12
N ALA A 110 -8.73 18.65 -4.59
CA ALA A 110 -8.47 18.57 -3.15
C ALA A 110 -7.49 19.66 -2.74
N HIS A 111 -7.95 20.62 -1.94
CA HIS A 111 -7.05 21.61 -1.34
C HIS A 111 -6.32 20.95 -0.17
N LEU A 112 -5.01 20.90 -0.24
CA LEU A 112 -4.19 20.31 0.81
C LEU A 112 -3.94 21.34 1.91
N LYS A 113 -3.68 20.82 3.11
CA LYS A 113 -3.11 21.65 4.19
C LYS A 113 -1.82 22.29 3.67
N ASN A 114 -1.59 23.55 4.03
CA ASN A 114 -0.41 24.34 3.65
C ASN A 114 -0.36 24.80 2.17
N GLY A 115 -1.49 24.81 1.45
CA GLY A 115 -1.67 25.67 0.27
C GLY A 115 -1.84 24.98 -1.10
N PRO A 116 -1.14 23.89 -1.45
CA PRO A 116 -1.24 23.38 -2.82
C PRO A 116 -2.56 22.65 -3.05
N THR A 117 -3.04 22.68 -4.29
CA THR A 117 -4.22 21.94 -4.72
C THR A 117 -3.81 20.70 -5.48
N HIS A 118 -4.21 19.52 -4.99
CA HIS A 118 -4.07 18.27 -5.72
C HIS A 118 -5.26 18.13 -6.67
N ILE A 119 -4.96 17.97 -7.96
CA ILE A 119 -5.96 17.62 -8.97
C ILE A 119 -5.70 16.20 -9.44
N SER A 120 -6.77 15.43 -9.60
CA SER A 120 -6.70 14.17 -10.33
C SER A 120 -7.83 14.02 -11.32
N SER A 121 -7.54 13.43 -12.47
CA SER A 121 -8.55 12.93 -13.40
C SER A 121 -8.36 11.44 -13.60
N GLY A 122 -9.45 10.70 -13.71
CA GLY A 122 -9.45 9.29 -14.07
C GLY A 122 -10.10 9.13 -15.44
N PHE A 123 -9.54 8.26 -16.28
CA PHE A 123 -10.14 7.92 -17.55
C PHE A 123 -9.88 6.46 -17.90
N THR A 124 -10.87 5.88 -18.56
CA THR A 124 -10.84 4.53 -19.08
C THR A 124 -10.06 4.54 -20.40
N THR A 125 -8.99 3.76 -20.49
CA THR A 125 -8.22 3.58 -21.73
C THR A 125 -8.69 2.35 -22.50
N GLU A 126 -9.22 1.35 -21.79
CA GLU A 126 -9.73 0.09 -22.33
C GLU A 126 -10.96 -0.34 -21.51
N PRO A 127 -11.90 -1.11 -22.08
CA PRO A 127 -13.05 -1.61 -21.32
C PRO A 127 -12.63 -2.26 -20.00
N ILE A 128 -13.14 -1.72 -18.89
CA ILE A 128 -12.83 -2.24 -17.56
C ILE A 128 -13.65 -3.51 -17.35
N GLU A 129 -12.96 -4.64 -17.26
CA GLU A 129 -13.57 -5.91 -16.88
C GLU A 129 -13.73 -5.94 -15.35
N TYR A 130 -14.93 -5.62 -14.89
CA TYR A 130 -15.25 -5.71 -13.47
C TYR A 130 -15.36 -7.18 -13.07
N GLN A 131 -14.60 -7.57 -12.04
CA GLN A 131 -14.80 -8.88 -11.43
C GLN A 131 -16.13 -8.90 -10.68
N ASP A 132 -16.87 -10.00 -10.85
CA ASP A 132 -18.04 -10.25 -10.02
C ASP A 132 -17.64 -10.27 -8.53
N ARG A 133 -18.45 -9.63 -7.69
CA ARG A 133 -18.15 -9.50 -6.26
C ARG A 133 -18.01 -10.85 -5.58
N ALA A 134 -18.87 -11.83 -5.91
CA ALA A 134 -18.82 -13.15 -5.30
C ALA A 134 -17.55 -13.89 -5.73
N GLN A 135 -17.15 -13.78 -7.00
CA GLN A 135 -15.88 -14.31 -7.49
C GLN A 135 -14.67 -13.66 -6.79
N GLY A 136 -14.67 -12.34 -6.62
CA GLY A 136 -13.61 -11.62 -5.92
C GLY A 136 -13.46 -12.07 -4.46
N VAL A 137 -14.58 -12.20 -3.73
CA VAL A 137 -14.58 -12.71 -2.35
C VAL A 137 -14.11 -14.15 -2.28
N ALA A 138 -14.58 -15.03 -3.18
CA ALA A 138 -14.14 -16.42 -3.23
C ALA A 138 -12.63 -16.52 -3.49
N ARG A 139 -12.10 -15.68 -4.39
CA ARG A 139 -10.66 -15.63 -4.68
C ARG A 139 -9.85 -15.20 -3.46
N LEU A 140 -10.25 -14.15 -2.74
CA LEU A 140 -9.58 -13.74 -1.50
C LEU A 140 -9.59 -14.87 -0.46
N ARG A 141 -10.73 -15.53 -0.28
CA ARG A 141 -10.86 -16.68 0.64
C ARG A 141 -9.98 -17.87 0.24
N SER A 142 -9.70 -18.09 -1.04
CA SER A 142 -8.81 -19.16 -1.48
C SER A 142 -7.33 -18.86 -1.23
N ILE A 143 -6.94 -17.58 -1.17
CA ILE A 143 -5.54 -17.15 -1.01
C ILE A 143 -5.15 -17.08 0.47
N ILE A 144 -6.04 -16.57 1.32
CA ILE A 144 -5.74 -16.32 2.74
C ILE A 144 -5.24 -17.58 3.47
N PRO A 145 -5.87 -18.77 3.33
CA PRO A 145 -5.39 -19.99 3.99
C PRO A 145 -4.01 -20.45 3.51
N THR A 146 -3.65 -20.14 2.26
CA THR A 146 -2.32 -20.44 1.70
C THR A 146 -1.27 -19.39 2.05
N ALA A 147 -1.70 -18.21 2.51
CA ALA A 147 -0.84 -17.12 2.97
C ALA A 147 -0.47 -17.28 4.45
N SER A 148 -1.32 -17.94 5.23
CA SER A 148 -0.97 -18.40 6.57
C SER A 148 -0.14 -19.67 6.46
N GLY A 149 1.20 -19.54 6.49
CA GLY A 149 1.98 -20.56 7.20
C GLY A 149 1.32 -20.72 8.56
N THR A 150 0.97 -21.95 8.95
CA THR A 150 0.10 -22.23 10.09
C THR A 150 0.65 -21.63 11.38
N SER A 151 0.20 -20.42 11.69
CA SER A 151 0.13 -19.86 13.03
C SER A 151 -1.34 -19.88 13.40
N SER A 152 -1.70 -20.63 14.44
CA SER A 152 -3.03 -20.56 15.05
C SER A 152 -3.45 -19.10 15.21
N ALA A 153 -4.66 -18.76 14.77
CA ALA A 153 -5.20 -17.42 14.92
C ALA A 153 -5.10 -16.99 16.40
N PRO A 154 -4.67 -15.75 16.70
CA PRO A 154 -4.73 -15.25 18.06
C PRO A 154 -6.19 -15.28 18.53
N THR A 155 -6.44 -15.96 19.64
CA THR A 155 -7.76 -16.12 20.27
C THR A 155 -8.24 -14.85 20.99
N ALA A 156 -7.40 -13.81 21.02
CA ALA A 156 -7.70 -12.51 21.60
C ALA A 156 -7.72 -11.40 20.54
N PRO A 157 -8.58 -10.38 20.68
CA PRO A 157 -8.60 -9.24 19.77
C PRO A 157 -7.23 -8.54 19.79
N ILE A 158 -6.69 -8.28 18.59
CA ILE A 158 -5.40 -7.61 18.33
C ILE A 158 -5.43 -6.13 18.78
N TRP A 159 -6.61 -5.60 19.12
CA TRP A 159 -6.80 -4.22 19.55
C TRP A 159 -7.89 -4.11 20.61
N THR A 160 -7.53 -3.67 21.81
CA THR A 160 -8.41 -3.34 22.94
C THR A 160 -8.34 -1.85 23.26
N GLY A 161 -8.41 -1.01 22.22
CA GLY A 161 -8.42 0.44 22.41
C GLY A 161 -9.63 0.84 23.25
N SER A 162 -9.38 1.31 24.47
CA SER A 162 -10.39 2.05 25.23
C SER A 162 -10.75 3.31 24.45
N PRO A 163 -12.04 3.70 24.37
CA PRO A 163 -12.39 5.00 23.82
C PRO A 163 -11.68 6.08 24.66
N ALA A 164 -10.88 6.91 24.00
CA ALA A 164 -10.32 8.11 24.61
C ALA A 164 -11.46 9.05 25.06
N PRO A 165 -11.24 9.87 26.10
CA PRO A 165 -12.29 10.61 26.82
C PRO A 165 -13.08 11.60 25.96
#